data_AF-A0A9P5G9F4-F1
#
_entry.id   AF-A0A9P5G9F4-F1
#
_cell.length_a   1.000
_cell.length_b   1.000
_cell.length_c   1.000
_cell.angle_alpha   90.00
_cell.angle_beta   90.00
_cell.angle_gamma   90.00
#
_symmetry.space_group_name_H-M   'P 1'
#
loop_
_entity.id
_entity.type
_entity.pdbx_description
1 polymer ?
#
loop_
_entity_poly.entity_id
_entity_poly.type
_entity_poly.pdbx_seq_one_letter_code
_entity_poly.pdbx_strand_id
1 'polypeptide(L)'
;MEGNKDRKHFLSGGSANPRDAKRAKLRSARTIMANNQEPALRDGRLDVPDFLAARKYEIQQMERAMQNSRQAAKQRAFQSLPRVLRRRTASHNVKRIPKRLRKRAEREMADDKTPALAKKNKKLRAYARVKQLALERRLQRAAGNKITKLNPNISLPKNVVVTLDAKDPRFSYPPQPVRKVRSEDELVELITGWPENEQLLVKESALFTPDTLNESYKSQCSQKLVERRKRAAGPGQPVKTSSDDSKIPVILFKNINNSWTVLLPWGWVLPVWHSLLHLNDVHIGGVEQEHQIAFESGRLYFPDDYPGTPAGVAAEFENSKERKDTWIRKPASKRVSYSRIKIREGKDMKRGEEGSPFKCDWKFLARVVKNAESDAAVEIEEDITAEHILEELKQVNEKETAIKPATHKLKSNKSVYECPVLPSYVRFQNVLAKSGSELETETGVDKLEIIPVRLNFVQRGSPSAPAHIYRLPEGFDIAKHKKHNKITDDKIVCPPTNHLIGFVTTGTYNLMEGNGSAVGSILATSKGHYCLVRNVGSATTRLAKWEKITL
;
A
#
# COMPACT_ATOMS: atom_id res chain seq x y z
N MET A 1 -39.72 56.49 -12.18
CA MET A 1 -40.94 56.24 -11.37
C MET A 1 -40.48 55.88 -9.98
N GLU A 2 -40.75 56.81 -9.07
CA GLU A 2 -40.26 56.89 -7.70
C GLU A 2 -40.83 55.80 -6.79
N GLY A 3 -40.26 55.74 -5.59
CA GLY A 3 -40.33 54.64 -4.64
C GLY A 3 -41.72 54.21 -4.19
N ASN A 4 -41.77 53.02 -3.61
CA ASN A 4 -42.47 52.90 -2.34
C ASN A 4 -41.73 51.97 -1.37
N LYS A 5 -41.10 52.58 -0.37
CA LYS A 5 -40.57 51.93 0.84
C LYS A 5 -41.70 51.93 1.87
N ASP A 6 -42.63 50.99 1.78
CA ASP A 6 -43.64 50.86 2.84
C ASP A 6 -43.20 49.93 3.96
N ARG A 7 -42.81 50.64 5.02
CA ARG A 7 -42.84 50.30 6.45
C ARG A 7 -43.68 49.07 6.78
N LYS A 8 -43.01 48.04 7.31
CA LYS A 8 -43.65 47.03 8.15
C LYS A 8 -44.17 47.71 9.42
N HIS A 9 -45.46 48.05 9.44
CA HIS A 9 -46.18 48.25 10.68
C HIS A 9 -46.16 46.92 11.45
N PHE A 10 -45.41 46.91 12.55
CA PHE A 10 -45.54 45.92 13.60
C PHE A 10 -46.90 46.15 14.26
N LEU A 11 -47.90 45.37 13.88
CA LEU A 11 -49.09 45.20 14.72
C LEU A 11 -48.70 44.22 15.83
N SER A 12 -48.57 44.77 17.03
CA SER A 12 -48.51 44.04 18.29
C SER A 12 -49.77 43.19 18.46
N GLY A 13 -49.64 41.87 18.36
CA GLY A 13 -50.76 40.96 18.59
C GLY A 13 -50.26 39.55 18.90
N GLY A 14 -50.26 39.19 20.18
CA GLY A 14 -50.24 37.83 20.71
C GLY A 14 -48.92 37.06 20.57
N SER A 15 -48.40 36.55 21.69
CA SER A 15 -47.31 35.57 21.74
C SER A 15 -47.73 34.22 21.15
N ALA A 16 -47.93 34.16 19.83
CA ALA A 16 -48.20 32.90 19.14
C ALA A 16 -46.92 32.05 19.13
N ASN A 17 -47.02 30.83 19.64
CA ASN A 17 -45.92 29.86 19.66
C ASN A 17 -45.32 29.74 18.23
N PRO A 18 -43.99 29.87 18.05
CA PRO A 18 -43.35 29.80 16.72
C PRO A 18 -43.69 28.52 15.94
N ARG A 19 -44.05 27.44 16.65
CA ARG A 19 -44.52 26.18 16.06
C ARG A 19 -45.90 26.32 15.41
N ASP A 20 -46.80 27.07 16.02
CA ASP A 20 -48.16 27.26 15.53
C ASP A 20 -48.18 28.23 14.35
N ALA A 21 -47.37 29.29 14.38
CA ALA A 21 -47.14 30.15 13.22
C ALA A 21 -46.58 29.37 12.01
N LYS A 22 -45.66 28.41 12.25
CA LYS A 22 -45.12 27.54 11.20
C LYS A 22 -46.17 26.56 10.67
N ARG A 23 -47.01 25.99 11.53
CA ARG A 23 -48.12 25.10 11.14
C ARG A 23 -49.18 25.84 10.35
N ALA A 24 -49.56 27.05 10.78
CA ALA A 24 -50.50 27.91 10.07
C ALA A 24 -49.98 28.28 8.68
N LYS A 25 -48.69 28.66 8.57
CA LYS A 25 -48.06 28.93 7.27
C LYS A 25 -48.07 27.71 6.34
N LEU A 26 -47.75 26.52 6.85
CA LEU A 26 -47.77 25.28 6.06
C LEU A 26 -49.19 24.86 5.67
N ARG A 27 -50.17 25.07 6.56
CA ARG A 27 -51.59 24.82 6.27
C ARG A 27 -52.06 25.77 5.17
N SER A 28 -51.85 27.08 5.32
CA SER A 28 -52.20 28.10 4.32
C SER A 28 -51.55 27.84 2.96
N ALA A 29 -50.27 27.45 2.91
CA ALA A 29 -49.59 27.12 1.66
C ALA A 29 -50.12 25.85 0.97
N ARG A 30 -50.85 25.00 1.70
CA ARG A 30 -51.47 23.75 1.21
C ARG A 30 -52.98 23.88 1.02
N THR A 31 -53.58 24.97 1.48
CA THR A 31 -55.00 25.25 1.28
C THR A 31 -55.21 25.57 -0.20
N ILE A 32 -56.00 24.73 -0.87
CA ILE A 32 -56.47 24.98 -2.23
C ILE A 32 -57.77 25.75 -2.07
N MET A 33 -57.87 26.93 -2.71
CA MET A 33 -59.14 27.65 -2.78
C MET A 33 -60.03 26.92 -3.79
N ALA A 34 -61.00 26.17 -3.30
CA ALA A 34 -62.08 25.62 -4.10
C ALA A 34 -63.18 26.68 -4.21
N ASN A 35 -63.71 26.87 -5.41
CA ASN A 35 -64.93 27.65 -5.59
C ASN A 35 -66.11 26.67 -5.44
N ASN A 36 -66.83 26.73 -4.32
CA ASN A 36 -67.91 25.76 -4.01
C ASN A 36 -69.24 26.06 -4.74
N GLN A 37 -69.27 27.05 -5.63
CA GLN A 37 -70.39 27.27 -6.52
C GLN A 37 -70.09 26.55 -7.83
N GLU A 38 -70.99 25.68 -8.29
CA GLU A 38 -70.99 25.12 -9.65
C GLU A 38 -71.87 26.02 -10.55
N PRO A 39 -71.40 27.17 -11.05
CA PRO A 39 -72.20 28.04 -11.92
C PRO A 39 -72.50 27.41 -13.29
N ALA A 40 -71.85 26.28 -13.59
CA ALA A 40 -71.91 25.58 -14.86
C ALA A 40 -73.19 24.73 -15.05
N LEU A 41 -73.94 24.44 -13.99
CA LEU A 41 -75.18 23.68 -14.11
C LEU A 41 -76.38 24.61 -13.92
N ARG A 42 -77.08 24.94 -15.01
CA ARG A 42 -78.31 25.75 -15.01
C ARG A 42 -79.44 24.93 -15.60
N ASP A 43 -80.53 24.76 -14.86
CA ASP A 43 -81.74 24.05 -15.28
C ASP A 43 -81.48 22.67 -15.92
N GLY A 44 -80.56 21.89 -15.32
CA GLY A 44 -80.20 20.55 -15.78
C GLY A 44 -79.36 20.50 -17.06
N ARG A 45 -78.89 21.65 -17.57
CA ARG A 45 -77.97 21.76 -18.72
C ARG A 45 -76.61 22.30 -18.30
N LEU A 46 -75.56 21.71 -18.86
CA LEU A 46 -74.17 22.09 -18.59
C LEU A 46 -73.72 23.22 -19.54
N ASP A 47 -73.37 24.37 -18.98
CA ASP A 47 -72.72 25.46 -19.69
C ASP A 47 -71.23 25.16 -19.85
N VAL A 48 -70.85 24.73 -21.05
CA VAL A 48 -69.51 24.21 -21.36
C VAL A 48 -68.40 25.27 -21.17
N PRO A 49 -68.53 26.52 -21.68
CA PRO A 49 -67.58 27.59 -21.41
C PRO A 49 -67.32 27.86 -19.91
N ASP A 50 -68.38 28.00 -19.12
CA ASP A 50 -68.27 28.29 -17.68
C ASP A 50 -67.66 27.10 -16.93
N PHE A 51 -68.03 25.88 -17.32
CA PHE A 51 -67.44 24.65 -16.79
C PHE A 51 -65.92 24.57 -17.05
N LEU A 52 -65.50 24.84 -18.29
CA LEU A 52 -64.09 24.83 -18.67
C LEU A 52 -63.30 25.92 -17.94
N ALA A 53 -63.88 27.12 -17.76
CA ALA A 53 -63.27 28.21 -17.03
C ALA A 53 -63.08 27.87 -15.54
N ALA A 54 -64.11 27.32 -14.90
CA ALA A 54 -64.04 26.85 -13.52
C ALA A 54 -62.98 25.75 -13.35
N ARG A 55 -62.97 24.75 -14.25
CA ARG A 55 -62.00 23.64 -14.16
C ARG A 55 -60.57 24.09 -14.41
N LYS A 56 -60.36 25.00 -15.36
CA LYS A 56 -59.05 25.63 -15.59
C LYS A 56 -58.56 26.38 -14.36
N TYR A 57 -59.44 27.14 -13.70
CA TYR A 57 -59.12 27.84 -12.47
C TYR A 57 -58.71 26.85 -11.35
N GLU A 58 -59.48 25.78 -11.13
CA GLU A 58 -59.16 24.75 -10.14
C GLU A 58 -57.79 24.11 -10.38
N ILE A 59 -57.49 23.72 -11.62
CA ILE A 59 -56.20 23.14 -11.99
C ILE A 59 -55.06 24.13 -11.71
N GLN A 60 -55.24 25.41 -12.04
CA GLN A 60 -54.25 26.45 -11.74
C GLN A 60 -54.07 26.68 -10.23
N GLN A 61 -55.14 26.65 -9.44
CA GLN A 61 -55.04 26.77 -7.97
C GLN A 61 -54.35 25.56 -7.36
N MET A 62 -54.62 24.36 -7.89
CA MET A 62 -53.91 23.15 -7.48
C MET A 62 -52.42 23.24 -7.80
N GLU A 63 -52.07 23.68 -9.01
CA GLU A 63 -50.67 23.88 -9.42
C GLU A 63 -49.97 24.92 -8.52
N ARG A 64 -50.61 26.06 -8.27
CA ARG A 64 -50.11 27.10 -7.36
C ARG A 64 -49.93 26.58 -5.94
N ALA A 65 -50.88 25.81 -5.41
CA ALA A 65 -50.78 25.20 -4.09
C ALA A 65 -49.61 24.20 -4.02
N MET A 66 -49.38 23.41 -5.08
CA MET A 66 -48.22 22.51 -5.16
C MET A 66 -46.90 23.29 -5.16
N GLN A 67 -46.81 24.39 -5.91
CA GLN A 67 -45.62 25.26 -5.95
C GLN A 67 -45.39 25.96 -4.60
N ASN A 68 -46.44 26.54 -4.00
CA ASN A 68 -46.40 27.22 -2.72
C ASN A 68 -46.04 26.28 -1.57
N SER A 69 -46.58 25.06 -1.55
CA SER A 69 -46.23 24.02 -0.56
C SER A 69 -44.75 23.62 -0.67
N ARG A 70 -44.21 23.50 -1.90
CA ARG A 70 -42.78 23.24 -2.14
C ARG A 70 -41.88 24.37 -1.66
N GLN A 71 -42.30 25.62 -1.81
CA GLN A 71 -41.54 26.80 -1.38
C GLN A 71 -41.70 27.12 0.12
N ALA A 72 -42.84 26.79 0.72
CA ALA A 72 -43.14 27.03 2.14
C ALA A 72 -42.30 26.15 3.07
N ALA A 73 -41.82 25.00 2.58
CA ALA A 73 -40.82 24.19 3.27
C ALA A 73 -39.49 24.95 3.38
N LYS A 74 -39.25 25.58 4.54
CA LYS A 74 -37.95 26.20 4.91
C LYS A 74 -36.87 25.13 5.13
N GLN A 75 -36.45 24.47 4.06
CA GLN A 75 -35.32 23.56 4.06
C GLN A 75 -34.19 24.20 3.26
N ARG A 76 -33.01 24.29 3.88
CA ARG A 76 -31.83 24.87 3.22
C ARG A 76 -31.39 24.01 2.04
N ALA A 77 -30.72 24.60 1.06
CA ALA A 77 -30.26 23.94 -0.15
C ALA A 77 -29.38 22.70 0.13
N PHE A 78 -28.59 22.68 1.21
CA PHE A 78 -27.82 21.49 1.60
C PHE A 78 -28.66 20.43 2.33
N GLN A 79 -29.76 20.84 2.98
CA GLN A 79 -30.64 19.92 3.68
C GLN A 79 -31.50 19.14 2.70
N SER A 80 -31.80 19.65 1.50
CA SER A 80 -32.57 18.92 0.47
C SER A 80 -31.81 17.73 -0.14
N LEU A 81 -30.51 17.61 0.12
CA LEU A 81 -29.70 16.47 -0.32
C LEU A 81 -30.02 15.20 0.47
N PRO A 82 -29.92 13.99 -0.14
CA PRO A 82 -29.89 12.72 0.58
C PRO A 82 -28.81 12.70 1.67
N ARG A 83 -29.04 11.97 2.77
CA ARG A 83 -28.15 11.96 3.95
C ARG A 83 -26.69 11.67 3.61
N VAL A 84 -26.43 10.76 2.67
CA VAL A 84 -25.08 10.37 2.20
C VAL A 84 -24.35 11.52 1.49
N LEU A 85 -25.07 12.44 0.86
CA LEU A 85 -24.51 13.59 0.14
C LEU A 85 -24.39 14.87 0.99
N ARG A 86 -24.93 14.87 2.21
CA ARG A 86 -24.81 16.01 3.14
C ARG A 86 -23.42 16.05 3.74
N ARG A 87 -22.55 16.90 3.19
CA ARG A 87 -21.21 17.14 3.75
C ARG A 87 -21.29 18.08 4.94
N ARG A 88 -20.53 17.80 6.00
CA ARG A 88 -20.52 18.55 7.28
C ARG A 88 -20.24 20.05 7.13
N THR A 89 -19.50 20.44 6.09
CA THR A 89 -19.12 21.83 5.82
C THR A 89 -19.97 22.52 4.75
N ALA A 90 -21.04 21.87 4.27
CA ALA A 90 -21.87 22.40 3.18
C ALA A 90 -22.65 23.68 3.57
N SER A 91 -22.86 23.94 4.86
CA SER A 91 -23.54 25.15 5.34
C SER A 91 -22.72 26.43 5.16
N HIS A 92 -21.40 26.33 5.07
CA HIS A 92 -20.49 27.47 4.89
C HIS A 92 -19.57 27.33 3.67
N ASN A 93 -19.67 26.23 2.92
CA ASN A 93 -18.92 25.99 1.70
C ASN A 93 -19.81 25.43 0.59
N VAL A 94 -20.31 26.33 -0.24
CA VAL A 94 -21.18 26.06 -1.39
C VAL A 94 -20.61 24.99 -2.34
N LYS A 95 -19.29 24.90 -2.49
CA LYS A 95 -18.67 23.95 -3.44
C LYS A 95 -18.89 22.49 -3.06
N ARG A 96 -19.22 22.22 -1.79
CA ARG A 96 -19.52 20.87 -1.27
C ARG A 96 -20.94 20.41 -1.60
N ILE A 97 -21.75 21.25 -2.23
CA ILE A 97 -23.09 20.96 -2.73
C ILE A 97 -23.03 20.73 -4.26
N PRO A 98 -23.87 19.85 -4.84
CA PRO A 98 -23.99 19.66 -6.28
C PRO A 98 -24.21 20.98 -7.05
N LYS A 99 -23.62 21.09 -8.25
CA LYS A 99 -23.55 22.33 -9.05
C LYS A 99 -24.91 23.01 -9.24
N ARG A 100 -25.98 22.23 -9.49
CA ARG A 100 -27.35 22.72 -9.68
C ARG A 100 -27.96 23.47 -8.49
N LEU A 101 -27.49 23.21 -7.26
CA LEU A 101 -28.00 23.83 -6.04
C LEU A 101 -27.09 24.95 -5.50
N ARG A 102 -25.93 25.19 -6.12
CA ARG A 102 -24.94 26.16 -5.62
C ARG A 102 -25.45 27.60 -5.62
N LYS A 103 -26.09 28.06 -6.70
CA LYS A 103 -26.68 29.41 -6.79
C LYS A 103 -27.75 29.67 -5.72
N ARG A 104 -28.48 28.62 -5.30
CA ARG A 104 -29.46 28.73 -4.21
C ARG A 104 -28.76 28.80 -2.86
N ALA A 105 -27.77 27.94 -2.63
CA ALA A 105 -26.97 27.95 -1.41
C ALA A 105 -26.16 29.25 -1.23
N GLU A 106 -25.65 29.84 -2.30
CA GLU A 106 -24.93 31.14 -2.29
C GLU A 106 -25.84 32.27 -1.79
N ARG A 107 -27.08 32.33 -2.30
CA ARG A 107 -28.09 33.31 -1.85
C ARG A 107 -28.46 33.09 -0.39
N GLU A 108 -28.78 31.86 0.00
CA GLU A 108 -29.10 31.52 1.40
C GLU A 108 -27.95 31.89 2.35
N MET A 109 -26.69 31.63 1.96
CA MET A 109 -25.52 31.99 2.75
C MET A 109 -25.28 33.50 2.87
N ALA A 110 -25.59 34.26 1.80
CA ALA A 110 -25.51 35.73 1.78
C ALA A 110 -26.59 36.35 2.67
N ASP A 111 -27.83 35.83 2.59
CA ASP A 111 -28.95 36.26 3.43
C ASP A 111 -28.68 36.05 4.92
N ASP A 112 -28.03 34.93 5.28
CA ASP A 112 -27.64 34.61 6.66
C ASP A 112 -26.36 35.31 7.14
N LYS A 113 -25.71 36.12 6.29
CA LYS A 113 -24.39 36.74 6.55
C LYS A 113 -23.33 35.74 7.05
N THR A 114 -23.38 34.49 6.58
CA THR A 114 -22.40 33.47 6.99
C THR A 114 -20.99 33.81 6.49
N PRO A 115 -19.95 33.80 7.35
CA PRO A 115 -18.60 34.14 6.93
C PRO A 115 -18.08 33.09 5.96
N ALA A 116 -17.91 33.46 4.69
CA ALA A 116 -17.25 32.60 3.72
C ALA A 116 -15.79 32.41 4.13
N LEU A 117 -15.34 31.16 4.27
CA LEU A 117 -13.93 30.86 4.53
C LEU A 117 -13.06 31.49 3.43
N ALA A 118 -12.26 32.48 3.80
CA ALA A 118 -11.28 33.08 2.91
C ALA A 118 -10.35 32.00 2.33
N LYS A 119 -9.98 32.15 1.05
CA LYS A 119 -9.05 31.24 0.37
C LYS A 119 -7.69 31.28 1.10
N LYS A 120 -7.44 30.35 2.03
CA LYS A 120 -6.09 30.14 2.55
C LYS A 120 -5.21 29.63 1.40
N ASN A 121 -4.26 30.44 0.96
CA ASN A 121 -3.23 30.07 -0.03
C ASN A 121 -2.29 29.00 0.54
N LYS A 122 -2.75 27.75 0.63
CA LYS A 122 -1.96 26.60 1.11
C LYS A 122 -0.73 26.31 0.23
N LYS A 123 -0.72 26.76 -1.03
CA LYS A 123 0.35 26.50 -1.99
C LYS A 123 1.68 27.21 -1.65
N LEU A 124 1.66 28.36 -0.98
CA LEU A 124 2.88 29.14 -0.69
C LEU A 124 3.71 28.57 0.47
N ARG A 125 3.08 28.00 1.51
CA ARG A 125 3.82 27.46 2.67
C ARG A 125 4.52 26.12 2.40
N ALA A 126 3.91 25.25 1.61
CA ALA A 126 4.52 23.96 1.26
C ALA A 126 5.74 24.16 0.34
N TYR A 127 5.61 25.01 -0.67
CA TYR A 127 6.72 25.32 -1.58
C TYR A 127 7.86 26.07 -0.87
N ALA A 128 7.55 27.02 0.02
CA ALA A 128 8.56 27.71 0.83
C ALA A 128 9.31 26.74 1.76
N ARG A 129 8.61 25.79 2.40
CA ARG A 129 9.22 24.77 3.26
C ARG A 129 10.11 23.81 2.48
N VAL A 130 9.67 23.36 1.30
CA VAL A 130 10.50 22.53 0.40
C VAL A 130 11.74 23.30 -0.07
N LYS A 131 11.61 24.59 -0.39
CA LYS A 131 12.73 25.45 -0.79
C LYS A 131 13.72 25.69 0.36
N GLN A 132 13.22 25.88 1.59
CA GLN A 132 14.06 25.98 2.79
C GLN A 132 14.81 24.66 3.06
N LEU A 133 14.13 23.51 3.04
CA LEU A 133 14.77 22.21 3.21
C LEU A 133 15.80 21.91 2.10
N ALA A 134 15.52 22.31 0.86
CA ALA A 134 16.48 22.18 -0.24
C ALA A 134 17.69 23.10 -0.07
N LEU A 135 17.51 24.30 0.48
CA LEU A 135 18.59 25.23 0.81
C LEU A 135 19.43 24.71 1.98
N GLU A 136 18.80 24.19 3.03
CA GLU A 136 19.49 23.52 4.15
C GLU A 136 20.30 22.32 3.66
N ARG A 137 19.74 21.47 2.79
CA ARG A 137 20.48 20.37 2.16
C ARG A 137 21.64 20.86 1.28
N ARG A 138 21.47 21.99 0.56
CA ARG A 138 22.56 22.62 -0.20
C ARG A 138 23.64 23.18 0.70
N LEU A 139 23.29 23.81 1.83
CA LEU A 139 24.24 24.32 2.82
C LEU A 139 24.98 23.17 3.53
N GLN A 140 24.29 22.06 3.83
CA GLN A 140 24.91 20.85 4.36
C GLN A 140 25.87 20.21 3.36
N ARG A 141 25.54 20.21 2.06
CA ARG A 141 26.44 19.75 0.99
C ARG A 141 27.60 20.72 0.71
N ALA A 142 27.36 22.03 0.79
CA ALA A 142 28.39 23.06 0.61
C ALA A 142 29.35 23.14 1.81
N ALA A 143 28.88 22.80 3.01
CA ALA A 143 29.72 22.53 4.17
C ALA A 143 30.49 21.19 4.06
N GLY A 144 30.30 20.45 2.97
CA GLY A 144 30.94 19.18 2.68
C GLY A 144 32.37 19.33 2.15
N ASN A 145 33.27 19.85 2.97
CA ASN A 145 34.72 19.61 2.85
C ASN A 145 35.33 19.17 4.20
N LYS A 146 34.62 18.26 4.88
CA LYS A 146 35.19 17.28 5.83
C LYS A 146 34.34 16.00 5.76
N ILE A 147 34.58 15.18 4.74
CA ILE A 147 34.08 13.81 4.69
C ILE A 147 34.99 12.96 5.59
N THR A 148 34.74 12.94 6.90
CA THR A 148 35.25 11.88 7.80
C THR A 148 34.36 11.63 9.02
N LYS A 149 33.12 12.11 9.09
CA LYS A 149 32.23 11.63 10.18
C LYS A 149 31.88 10.17 9.94
N LEU A 150 32.61 9.27 10.59
CA LEU A 150 32.31 7.84 10.66
C LEU A 150 30.82 7.69 11.00
N ASN A 151 30.08 7.00 10.14
CA ASN A 151 28.68 6.69 10.43
C ASN A 151 28.70 5.56 11.47
N PRO A 152 28.31 5.82 12.74
CA PRO A 152 28.41 4.81 13.80
C PRO A 152 27.60 3.56 13.45
N ASN A 153 26.50 3.69 12.69
CA ASN A 153 25.69 2.55 12.26
C ASN A 153 26.44 1.62 11.31
N ILE A 154 27.36 2.13 10.48
CA ILE A 154 28.15 1.30 9.56
C ILE A 154 29.43 0.82 10.25
N SER A 155 30.08 1.71 11.02
CA SER A 155 31.39 1.46 11.62
C SER A 155 31.37 0.46 12.78
N LEU A 156 30.26 0.33 13.51
CA LEU A 156 30.14 -0.68 14.57
C LEU A 156 30.23 -2.11 13.99
N PRO A 157 30.80 -3.09 14.73
CA PRO A 157 30.87 -4.47 14.27
C PRO A 157 29.48 -5.09 14.06
N LYS A 158 29.44 -6.27 13.41
CA LYS A 158 28.21 -7.07 13.30
C LYS A 158 27.89 -7.72 14.65
N ASN A 159 26.62 -8.05 14.88
CA ASN A 159 26.13 -8.72 16.10
C ASN A 159 26.33 -7.93 17.40
N VAL A 160 26.27 -6.59 17.31
CA VAL A 160 26.24 -5.73 18.49
C VAL A 160 24.90 -5.89 19.20
N VAL A 161 24.94 -6.30 20.46
CA VAL A 161 23.78 -6.37 21.36
C VAL A 161 24.08 -5.51 22.57
N VAL A 162 23.15 -4.64 22.94
CA VAL A 162 23.23 -3.75 24.10
C VAL A 162 21.98 -3.94 24.92
N THR A 163 22.14 -4.32 26.19
CA THR A 163 21.06 -4.39 27.17
C THR A 163 21.09 -3.14 28.05
N LEU A 164 19.95 -2.48 28.26
CA LEU A 164 19.87 -1.27 29.08
C LEU A 164 18.50 -1.12 29.76
N ASP A 165 18.51 -0.43 30.91
CA ASP A 165 17.29 -0.03 31.61
C ASP A 165 16.91 1.40 31.24
N ALA A 166 15.86 1.54 30.44
CA ALA A 166 15.34 2.83 30.00
C ALA A 166 14.33 3.41 31.00
N LYS A 167 14.28 4.73 31.06
CA LYS A 167 13.23 5.48 31.78
C LYS A 167 11.97 5.56 30.92
N ASP A 168 10.81 5.75 31.54
CA ASP A 168 9.56 6.01 30.82
C ASP A 168 9.69 7.21 29.87
N PRO A 169 9.58 7.02 28.54
CA PRO A 169 9.77 8.10 27.55
C PRO A 169 8.70 9.20 27.68
N ARG A 170 7.58 8.93 28.36
CA ARG A 170 6.53 9.92 28.58
C ARG A 170 6.99 11.02 29.53
N PHE A 171 7.94 10.77 30.43
CA PHE A 171 8.48 11.77 31.35
C PHE A 171 9.36 12.82 30.67
N SER A 172 10.04 12.43 29.59
CA SER A 172 10.91 13.30 28.78
C SER A 172 10.26 13.81 27.48
N TYR A 173 8.95 13.60 27.32
CA TYR A 173 8.21 14.06 26.14
C TYR A 173 7.87 15.56 26.22
N PRO A 174 8.09 16.36 25.14
CA PRO A 174 8.51 15.93 23.79
C PRO A 174 10.02 15.62 23.70
N PRO A 175 10.41 14.59 22.93
CA PRO A 175 11.80 14.15 22.86
C PRO A 175 12.71 15.26 22.37
N GLN A 176 13.82 15.48 23.08
CA GLN A 176 14.86 16.43 22.68
C GLN A 176 16.00 15.68 22.01
N PRO A 177 16.52 16.14 20.85
CA PRO A 177 17.64 15.50 20.20
C PRO A 177 18.90 15.63 21.08
N VAL A 178 19.49 14.50 21.46
CA VAL A 178 20.76 14.48 22.20
C VAL A 178 21.88 14.83 21.22
N ARG A 179 22.30 16.09 21.19
CA ARG A 179 23.50 16.51 20.44
C ARG A 179 24.75 16.27 21.27
N LYS A 180 25.21 15.02 21.35
CA LYS A 180 26.59 14.75 21.75
C LYS A 180 27.43 14.62 20.49
N VAL A 181 28.30 15.60 20.24
CA VAL A 181 29.37 15.47 19.24
C VAL A 181 30.45 14.64 19.93
N ARG A 182 30.49 13.34 19.65
CA ARG A 182 31.65 12.52 20.02
C ARG A 182 32.81 12.83 19.08
N SER A 183 34.03 12.84 19.59
CA SER A 183 35.22 12.90 18.75
C SER A 183 35.37 11.61 17.93
N GLU A 184 36.07 11.67 16.80
CA GLU A 184 36.34 10.48 15.98
C GLU A 184 37.20 9.47 16.77
N ASP A 185 38.11 9.96 17.61
CA ASP A 185 38.98 9.13 18.46
C ASP A 185 38.20 8.30 19.49
N GLU A 186 37.18 8.89 20.14
CA GLU A 186 36.29 8.17 21.07
C GLU A 186 35.53 7.04 20.38
N LEU A 187 35.18 7.20 19.09
CA LEU A 187 34.49 6.17 18.33
C LEU A 187 35.43 5.02 17.97
N VAL A 188 36.68 5.32 17.61
CA VAL A 188 37.70 4.30 17.33
C VAL A 188 38.00 3.50 18.58
N GLU A 189 38.23 4.17 19.72
CA GLU A 189 38.46 3.52 21.02
C GLU A 189 37.29 2.62 21.42
N LEU A 190 36.04 3.08 21.22
CA LEU A 190 34.85 2.28 21.48
C LEU A 190 34.77 1.04 20.56
N ILE A 191 35.14 1.17 19.29
CA ILE A 191 35.11 0.05 18.32
C ILE A 191 36.22 -0.96 18.65
N THR A 192 37.41 -0.51 19.02
CA THR A 192 38.53 -1.40 19.39
C THR A 192 38.31 -2.08 20.74
N GLY A 193 37.69 -1.40 21.70
CA GLY A 193 37.34 -1.95 23.01
C GLY A 193 36.04 -2.77 23.02
N TRP A 194 35.38 -2.95 21.87
CA TRP A 194 34.20 -3.79 21.73
C TRP A 194 34.62 -5.25 21.46
N PRO A 195 34.14 -6.26 22.21
CA PRO A 195 33.05 -6.24 23.17
C PRO A 195 33.49 -6.18 24.64
N GLU A 196 34.79 -6.11 24.94
CA GLU A 196 35.37 -6.29 26.29
C GLU A 196 34.99 -5.21 27.32
N ASN A 197 34.29 -4.16 26.90
CA ASN A 197 33.69 -3.20 27.81
C ASN A 197 32.61 -3.87 28.70
N GLU A 198 33.00 -4.32 29.90
CA GLU A 198 32.15 -4.94 30.93
C GLU A 198 30.88 -4.16 31.26
N GLN A 199 30.90 -2.84 31.07
CA GLN A 199 29.75 -1.96 31.29
C GLN A 199 28.67 -2.08 30.21
N LEU A 200 29.02 -2.55 29.01
CA LEU A 200 28.15 -2.77 27.86
C LEU A 200 27.91 -4.27 27.60
N LEU A 201 28.73 -5.14 28.21
CA LEU A 201 28.56 -6.58 28.19
C LEU A 201 27.26 -7.00 28.90
N VAL A 202 26.70 -8.06 28.33
CA VAL A 202 25.39 -8.64 28.61
C VAL A 202 25.21 -8.95 30.10
N LYS A 203 24.67 -7.99 30.87
CA LYS A 203 23.84 -8.38 32.01
C LYS A 203 22.64 -9.12 31.43
N GLU A 204 22.31 -10.29 31.99
CA GLU A 204 21.10 -11.01 31.63
C GLU A 204 19.92 -10.03 31.64
N SER A 205 19.28 -9.88 30.49
CA SER A 205 18.21 -8.91 30.36
C SER A 205 17.01 -9.38 31.17
N ALA A 206 16.45 -8.48 31.97
CA ALA A 206 15.18 -8.67 32.66
C ALA A 206 13.98 -8.94 31.72
N LEU A 207 14.17 -8.88 30.39
CA LEU A 207 13.18 -9.33 29.40
C LEU A 207 12.95 -10.84 29.39
N PHE A 208 13.97 -11.64 29.73
CA PHE A 208 13.88 -13.10 29.66
C PHE A 208 13.30 -13.73 30.93
N THR A 209 13.19 -12.97 32.01
CA THR A 209 12.65 -13.43 33.29
C THR A 209 11.23 -12.87 33.48
N PRO A 210 10.19 -13.73 33.56
CA PRO A 210 8.80 -13.26 33.68
C PRO A 210 8.53 -12.38 34.90
N ASP A 211 9.17 -12.66 36.03
CA ASP A 211 8.93 -11.93 37.29
C ASP A 211 9.41 -10.48 37.19
N THR A 212 10.63 -10.25 36.70
CA THR A 212 11.18 -8.91 36.50
C THR A 212 10.43 -8.14 35.41
N LEU A 213 9.92 -8.84 34.40
CA LEU A 213 9.05 -8.25 33.38
C LEU A 213 7.74 -7.75 34.01
N ASN A 214 7.13 -8.55 34.88
CA ASN A 214 5.90 -8.21 35.58
C ASN A 214 6.08 -7.04 36.56
N GLU A 215 7.24 -6.95 37.23
CA GLU A 215 7.59 -5.80 38.08
C GLU A 215 7.64 -4.48 37.32
N SER A 216 8.13 -4.49 36.08
CA SER A 216 8.12 -3.31 35.20
C SER A 216 6.70 -2.81 34.92
N TYR A 217 5.71 -3.72 34.80
CA TYR A 217 4.31 -3.36 34.59
C TYR A 217 3.60 -2.88 35.85
N LYS A 218 3.93 -3.46 37.02
CA LYS A 218 3.28 -3.12 38.32
C LYS A 218 3.42 -1.63 38.65
N SER A 219 4.58 -1.04 38.37
CA SER A 219 4.91 0.36 38.67
C SER A 219 4.52 1.33 37.53
N GLN A 220 3.89 0.85 36.46
CA GLN A 220 3.63 1.66 35.27
C GLN A 220 2.66 2.81 35.57
N CYS A 221 3.15 4.05 35.46
CA CYS A 221 2.34 5.23 35.74
C CYS A 221 1.18 5.41 34.74
N SER A 222 -0.01 5.73 35.25
CA SER A 222 -1.15 6.12 34.40
C SER A 222 -0.90 7.46 33.70
N GLN A 223 -1.54 7.69 32.55
CA GLN A 223 -1.40 8.94 31.80
C GLN A 223 -1.79 10.17 32.65
N LYS A 224 -2.84 10.06 33.47
CA LYS A 224 -3.28 11.14 34.38
C LYS A 224 -2.21 11.51 35.40
N LEU A 225 -1.49 10.51 35.93
CA LEU A 225 -0.42 10.72 36.90
C LEU A 225 0.82 11.33 36.24
N VAL A 226 1.18 10.88 35.03
CA VAL A 226 2.25 11.48 34.21
C VAL A 226 1.95 12.97 33.96
N GLU A 227 0.73 13.30 33.53
CA GLU A 227 0.33 14.69 33.30
C GLU A 227 0.35 15.53 34.57
N ARG A 228 -0.09 14.98 35.71
CA ARG A 228 -0.02 15.66 37.01
C ARG A 228 1.43 15.99 37.37
N ARG A 229 2.35 15.04 37.21
CA ARG A 229 3.78 15.24 37.47
C ARG A 229 4.39 16.26 36.52
N LYS A 230 4.01 16.26 35.23
CA LYS A 230 4.42 17.30 34.27
C LYS A 230 3.95 18.69 34.67
N ARG A 231 2.69 18.82 35.13
CA ARG A 231 2.16 20.10 35.62
C ARG A 231 2.93 20.59 36.85
N ALA A 232 3.30 19.68 37.76
CA ALA A 232 4.09 20.01 38.94
C ALA A 232 5.53 20.43 38.64
N ALA A 233 6.15 19.88 37.58
CA ALA A 233 7.52 20.22 37.19
C ALA A 233 7.66 21.62 36.54
N GLY A 234 6.55 22.17 36.03
CA GLY A 234 6.55 23.44 35.31
C GLY A 234 6.80 23.31 33.80
N PRO A 235 6.54 24.38 33.02
CA PRO A 235 6.63 24.34 31.56
C PRO A 235 8.08 24.15 31.09
N GLY A 236 8.29 23.19 30.18
CA GLY A 236 9.59 22.94 29.52
C GLY A 236 10.62 22.17 30.36
N GLN A 237 10.34 21.87 31.64
CA GLN A 237 11.22 21.09 32.49
C GLN A 237 10.91 19.59 32.39
N PRO A 238 11.92 18.71 32.31
CA PRO A 238 11.70 17.27 32.34
C PRO A 238 11.21 16.82 33.71
N VAL A 239 10.34 15.81 33.75
CA VAL A 239 9.88 15.22 35.01
C VAL A 239 11.06 14.51 35.68
N LYS A 240 11.35 14.86 36.95
CA LYS A 240 12.37 14.18 37.74
C LYS A 240 11.94 12.73 38.01
N THR A 241 12.82 11.78 37.73
CA THR A 241 12.58 10.35 38.00
C THR A 241 12.81 10.03 39.47
N SER A 242 11.87 9.33 40.09
CA SER A 242 11.98 8.76 41.44
C SER A 242 12.56 7.34 41.39
N SER A 243 13.00 6.81 42.54
CA SER A 243 13.37 5.39 42.70
C SER A 243 12.19 4.44 42.43
N ASP A 244 10.97 4.90 42.72
CA ASP A 244 9.74 4.10 42.61
C ASP A 244 9.22 3.99 41.17
N ASP A 245 9.83 4.74 40.23
CA ASP A 245 9.41 4.73 38.84
C ASP A 245 9.87 3.46 38.12
N SER A 246 9.01 2.91 37.27
CA SER A 246 9.34 1.72 36.48
C SER A 246 10.58 1.94 35.62
N LYS A 247 11.50 0.98 35.70
CA LYS A 247 12.56 0.80 34.70
C LYS A 247 12.03 -0.11 33.60
N ILE A 248 12.30 0.27 32.36
CA ILE A 248 11.92 -0.49 31.17
C ILE A 248 13.16 -1.27 30.73
N PRO A 249 13.18 -2.60 30.83
CA PRO A 249 14.27 -3.37 30.24
C PRO A 249 14.19 -3.31 28.71
N VAL A 250 15.29 -2.91 28.05
CA VAL A 250 15.38 -2.75 26.60
C VAL A 250 16.58 -3.52 26.09
N ILE A 251 16.39 -4.24 24.98
CA ILE A 251 17.51 -4.81 24.21
C ILE A 251 17.57 -4.10 22.86
N LEU A 252 18.73 -3.55 22.55
CA LEU A 252 19.06 -3.02 21.24
C LEU A 252 20.01 -3.99 20.57
N PHE A 253 19.68 -4.47 19.36
CA PHE A 253 20.63 -5.25 18.59
C PHE A 253 20.73 -4.76 17.15
N LYS A 254 21.96 -4.80 16.65
CA LYS A 254 22.30 -4.40 15.29
C LYS A 254 22.19 -5.60 14.35
N ASN A 255 21.30 -5.49 13.38
CA ASN A 255 21.11 -6.48 12.34
C ASN A 255 22.22 -6.43 11.29
N ILE A 256 22.37 -7.53 10.54
CA ILE A 256 23.33 -7.65 9.42
C ILE A 256 23.08 -6.59 8.34
N ASN A 257 21.85 -6.09 8.21
CA ASN A 257 21.47 -5.04 7.27
C ASN A 257 21.79 -3.61 7.73
N ASN A 258 22.59 -3.44 8.81
CA ASN A 258 22.86 -2.15 9.45
C ASN A 258 21.60 -1.42 9.95
N SER A 259 20.50 -2.16 10.17
CA SER A 259 19.34 -1.67 10.92
C SER A 259 19.47 -2.01 12.41
N TRP A 260 18.72 -1.30 13.24
CA TRP A 260 18.64 -1.53 14.67
C TRP A 260 17.27 -2.06 15.01
N THR A 261 17.22 -3.19 15.71
CA THR A 261 16.00 -3.71 16.32
C THR A 261 15.98 -3.30 17.79
N VAL A 262 14.86 -2.73 18.22
CA VAL A 262 14.58 -2.40 19.62
C VAL A 262 13.56 -3.41 20.15
N LEU A 263 13.97 -4.25 21.09
CA LEU A 263 13.07 -5.18 21.79
C LEU A 263 12.58 -4.53 23.09
N LEU A 264 11.26 -4.59 23.29
CA LEU A 264 10.57 -3.96 24.41
C LEU A 264 9.47 -4.89 24.94
N PRO A 265 9.11 -4.79 26.22
CA PRO A 265 7.89 -5.39 26.74
C PRO A 265 6.66 -4.78 26.05
N TRP A 266 5.64 -5.59 25.73
CA TRP A 266 4.46 -5.16 24.99
C TRP A 266 3.79 -3.89 25.55
N GLY A 267 3.63 -3.81 26.88
CA GLY A 267 3.01 -2.65 27.53
C GLY A 267 3.81 -1.33 27.41
N TRP A 268 5.08 -1.41 27.03
CA TRP A 268 5.97 -0.26 26.85
C TRP A 268 6.22 0.12 25.39
N VAL A 269 5.80 -0.72 24.43
CA VAL A 269 5.92 -0.43 22.99
C VAL A 269 5.22 0.87 22.62
N LEU A 270 3.96 1.06 23.05
CA LEU A 270 3.18 2.24 22.65
C LEU A 270 3.77 3.57 23.19
N PRO A 271 4.16 3.71 24.48
CA PRO A 271 4.85 4.89 24.98
C PRO A 271 6.13 5.23 24.20
N VAL A 272 6.97 4.23 23.91
CA VAL A 272 8.23 4.43 23.17
C VAL A 272 7.94 4.81 21.73
N TRP A 273 7.04 4.09 21.06
CA TRP A 273 6.63 4.35 19.68
C TRP A 273 6.11 5.77 19.48
N HIS A 274 5.23 6.24 20.38
CA HIS A 274 4.71 7.61 20.32
C HIS A 274 5.83 8.65 20.46
N SER A 275 6.83 8.41 21.33
CA SER A 275 7.98 9.30 21.46
C SER A 275 8.84 9.32 20.19
N LEU A 276 9.12 8.16 19.60
CA LEU A 276 9.91 8.06 18.36
C LEU A 276 9.26 8.81 17.19
N LEU A 277 7.94 8.69 17.03
CA LEU A 277 7.20 9.38 15.97
C LEU A 277 7.15 10.90 16.11
N HIS A 278 7.48 11.45 17.28
CA HIS A 278 7.58 12.90 17.47
C HIS A 278 8.92 13.48 17.01
N LEU A 279 9.89 12.64 16.67
CA LEU A 279 11.12 13.09 16.03
C LEU A 279 10.85 13.40 14.56
N ASN A 280 11.23 14.60 14.11
CA ASN A 280 10.92 15.10 12.76
C ASN A 280 11.53 14.25 11.62
N ASP A 281 12.62 13.54 11.89
CA ASP A 281 13.37 12.78 10.89
C ASP A 281 12.91 11.31 10.78
N VAL A 282 12.05 10.86 11.71
CA VAL A 282 11.56 9.47 11.73
C VAL A 282 10.31 9.35 10.88
N HIS A 283 10.34 8.40 9.95
CA HIS A 283 9.22 8.06 9.08
C HIS A 283 8.86 6.58 9.26
N ILE A 284 7.59 6.26 9.03
CA ILE A 284 7.09 4.88 9.13
C ILE A 284 7.21 4.21 7.77
N GLY A 285 7.86 3.05 7.73
CA GLY A 285 7.80 2.11 6.61
C GLY A 285 6.95 0.90 7.00
N GLY A 286 6.26 0.31 6.01
CA GLY A 286 5.58 -0.97 6.15
C GLY A 286 6.37 -2.10 5.48
N VAL A 287 5.69 -3.24 5.33
CA VAL A 287 6.23 -4.46 4.70
C VAL A 287 6.71 -4.22 3.27
N GLU A 288 6.01 -3.37 2.50
CA GLU A 288 6.42 -3.02 1.13
C GLU A 288 7.75 -2.25 1.11
N GLN A 289 7.96 -1.34 2.06
CA GLN A 289 9.24 -0.61 2.17
C GLN A 289 10.36 -1.50 2.68
N GLU A 290 10.06 -2.45 3.57
CA GLU A 290 11.05 -3.46 4.00
C GLU A 290 11.51 -4.33 2.83
N HIS A 291 10.57 -4.82 2.02
CA HIS A 291 10.87 -5.54 0.80
C HIS A 291 11.68 -4.67 -0.18
N GLN A 292 11.29 -3.40 -0.39
CA GLN A 292 12.04 -2.46 -1.22
C GLN A 292 13.48 -2.26 -0.72
N ILE A 293 13.70 -2.10 0.59
CA ILE A 293 15.04 -1.93 1.17
C ILE A 293 15.87 -3.21 1.00
N ALA A 294 15.26 -4.39 1.19
CA ALA A 294 15.92 -5.67 0.93
C ALA A 294 16.37 -5.76 -0.53
N PHE A 295 15.47 -5.44 -1.46
CA PHE A 295 15.73 -5.42 -2.91
C PHE A 295 16.81 -4.39 -3.31
N GLU A 296 16.77 -3.16 -2.81
CA GLU A 296 17.76 -2.12 -3.13
C GLU A 296 19.14 -2.45 -2.55
N SER A 297 19.18 -3.13 -1.40
CA SER A 297 20.42 -3.72 -0.86
C SER A 297 20.85 -5.00 -1.59
N GLY A 298 19.99 -5.48 -2.50
CA GLY A 298 20.03 -6.73 -3.26
C GLY A 298 20.26 -7.97 -2.40
N ARG A 299 19.51 -8.03 -1.31
CA ARG A 299 19.25 -9.23 -0.52
C ARG A 299 17.92 -9.82 -0.95
N LEU A 300 17.73 -11.10 -0.66
CA LEU A 300 16.44 -11.75 -0.84
C LEU A 300 15.48 -11.33 0.27
N TYR A 301 14.21 -11.16 -0.08
CA TYR A 301 13.12 -10.94 0.86
C TYR A 301 12.30 -12.21 1.06
N PHE A 302 12.14 -12.63 2.32
CA PHE A 302 11.31 -13.78 2.66
C PHE A 302 9.85 -13.33 2.86
N PRO A 303 8.84 -14.03 2.32
CA PRO A 303 8.92 -15.32 1.60
C PRO A 303 9.06 -15.22 0.07
N ASP A 304 8.85 -14.04 -0.53
CA ASP A 304 8.66 -13.86 -1.98
C ASP A 304 9.86 -14.32 -2.84
N ASP A 305 11.09 -14.08 -2.40
CA ASP A 305 12.30 -14.42 -3.16
C ASP A 305 12.89 -15.80 -2.84
N TYR A 306 12.16 -16.64 -2.08
CA TYR A 306 12.63 -17.98 -1.67
C TYR A 306 11.84 -19.11 -2.35
N PRO A 307 11.95 -19.27 -3.69
CA PRO A 307 11.30 -20.36 -4.41
C PRO A 307 11.80 -21.72 -3.90
N GLY A 308 10.85 -22.61 -3.61
CA GLY A 308 11.12 -23.95 -3.09
C GLY A 308 10.92 -24.11 -1.59
N THR A 309 10.82 -23.03 -0.82
CA THR A 309 10.30 -23.10 0.56
C THR A 309 8.78 -23.23 0.55
N PRO A 310 8.14 -23.96 1.49
CA PRO A 310 6.67 -24.04 1.54
C PRO A 310 6.00 -22.65 1.60
N ALA A 311 6.57 -21.73 2.39
CA ALA A 311 6.11 -20.36 2.50
C ALA A 311 6.25 -19.57 1.19
N GLY A 312 7.38 -19.70 0.49
CA GLY A 312 7.59 -19.05 -0.81
C GLY A 312 6.68 -19.57 -1.91
N VAL A 313 6.41 -20.88 -1.93
CA VAL A 313 5.45 -21.47 -2.88
C VAL A 313 4.03 -20.99 -2.61
N ALA A 314 3.61 -20.90 -1.34
CA ALA A 314 2.32 -20.35 -0.95
C ALA A 314 2.19 -18.86 -1.32
N ALA A 315 3.22 -18.06 -1.03
CA ALA A 315 3.24 -16.64 -1.36
C ALA A 315 3.14 -16.40 -2.88
N GLU A 316 3.92 -17.13 -3.69
CA GLU A 316 3.85 -17.00 -5.14
C GLU A 316 2.51 -17.50 -5.70
N PHE A 317 1.88 -18.51 -5.08
CA PHE A 317 0.53 -18.92 -5.43
C PHE A 317 -0.48 -17.79 -5.21
N GLU A 318 -0.47 -17.15 -4.03
CA GLU A 318 -1.34 -16.00 -3.72
C GLU A 318 -1.07 -14.82 -4.66
N ASN A 319 0.20 -14.44 -4.84
CA ASN A 319 0.61 -13.37 -5.74
C ASN A 319 0.16 -13.65 -7.18
N SER A 320 0.28 -14.89 -7.65
CA SER A 320 -0.15 -15.27 -9.00
C SER A 320 -1.66 -15.19 -9.19
N LYS A 321 -2.44 -15.55 -8.15
CA LYS A 321 -3.89 -15.42 -8.15
C LYS A 321 -4.29 -13.95 -8.25
N GLU A 322 -3.66 -13.06 -7.49
CA GLU A 322 -3.91 -11.62 -7.58
C GLU A 322 -3.55 -11.05 -8.97
N ARG A 323 -2.40 -11.43 -9.54
CA ARG A 323 -2.01 -11.04 -10.91
C ARG A 323 -3.02 -11.53 -11.95
N LYS A 324 -3.55 -12.75 -11.79
CA LYS A 324 -4.58 -13.30 -12.67
C LYS A 324 -5.92 -12.56 -12.52
N ASP A 325 -6.37 -12.31 -11.31
CA ASP A 325 -7.63 -11.63 -11.02
C ASP A 325 -7.61 -10.18 -11.53
N THR A 326 -6.50 -9.47 -11.32
CA THR A 326 -6.31 -8.12 -11.87
C THR A 326 -6.28 -8.09 -13.40
N TRP A 327 -5.77 -9.15 -14.04
CA TRP A 327 -5.82 -9.31 -15.50
C TRP A 327 -7.22 -9.64 -16.02
N ILE A 328 -7.98 -10.50 -15.33
CA ILE A 328 -9.38 -10.85 -15.67
C ILE A 328 -10.29 -9.63 -15.51
N ARG A 329 -10.06 -8.80 -14.49
CA ARG A 329 -10.85 -7.58 -14.25
C ARG A 329 -10.73 -6.55 -15.38
N LYS A 330 -9.64 -6.59 -16.15
CA LYS A 330 -9.45 -5.71 -17.32
C LYS A 330 -10.28 -6.24 -18.49
N PRO A 331 -11.04 -5.39 -19.20
CA PRO A 331 -11.77 -5.82 -20.40
C PRO A 331 -10.81 -6.31 -21.49
N ALA A 332 -11.30 -7.15 -22.41
CA ALA A 332 -10.49 -7.86 -23.41
C ALA A 332 -9.54 -6.94 -24.22
N SER A 333 -9.97 -5.72 -24.56
CA SER A 333 -9.17 -4.74 -25.31
C SER A 333 -8.13 -3.97 -24.49
N LYS A 334 -8.16 -4.08 -23.15
CA LYS A 334 -7.26 -3.39 -22.21
C LYS A 334 -6.31 -4.33 -21.49
N ARG A 335 -6.50 -5.65 -21.62
CA ARG A 335 -5.60 -6.67 -21.08
C ARG A 335 -4.62 -7.14 -22.14
N VAL A 336 -3.42 -7.53 -21.73
CA VAL A 336 -2.39 -8.09 -22.62
C VAL A 336 -2.86 -9.46 -23.09
N SER A 337 -2.81 -9.71 -24.41
CA SER A 337 -3.15 -11.01 -25.00
C SER A 337 -1.90 -11.88 -25.08
N TYR A 338 -1.62 -12.64 -24.02
CA TYR A 338 -0.40 -13.45 -23.91
C TYR A 338 -0.24 -14.45 -25.06
N SER A 339 -1.32 -15.08 -25.53
CA SER A 339 -1.30 -16.04 -26.64
C SER A 339 -0.89 -15.45 -28.00
N ARG A 340 -1.06 -14.13 -28.19
CA ARG A 340 -0.81 -13.48 -29.50
C ARG A 340 0.53 -12.76 -29.58
N ILE A 341 1.31 -12.75 -28.49
CA ILE A 341 2.61 -12.09 -28.46
C ILE A 341 3.56 -12.82 -29.39
N LYS A 342 4.22 -12.08 -30.29
CA LYS A 342 5.28 -12.61 -31.14
C LYS A 342 6.60 -12.51 -30.38
N ILE A 343 7.02 -13.60 -29.74
CA ILE A 343 8.28 -13.63 -28.97
C ILE A 343 9.48 -13.64 -29.91
N ARG A 344 9.38 -14.42 -30.99
CA ARG A 344 10.43 -14.55 -32.02
C ARG A 344 9.86 -14.30 -33.41
N GLU A 345 10.67 -13.73 -34.28
CA GLU A 345 10.36 -13.36 -35.67
C GLU A 345 11.36 -14.07 -36.61
N GLY A 346 10.95 -14.41 -37.83
CA GLY A 346 11.81 -15.08 -38.83
C GLY A 346 11.60 -16.60 -38.90
N LYS A 347 12.66 -17.36 -39.17
CA LYS A 347 12.62 -18.83 -39.34
C LYS A 347 12.15 -19.56 -38.06
N ASP A 348 12.48 -19.02 -36.88
CA ASP A 348 12.11 -19.58 -35.57
C ASP A 348 10.91 -18.83 -34.95
N MET A 349 9.90 -18.52 -35.75
CA MET A 349 8.74 -17.74 -35.29
C MET A 349 7.98 -18.50 -34.20
N LYS A 350 7.86 -17.88 -33.02
CA LYS A 350 7.06 -18.41 -31.91
C LYS A 350 6.07 -17.37 -31.41
N ARG A 351 4.81 -17.79 -31.30
CA ARG A 351 3.69 -17.00 -30.77
C ARG A 351 3.26 -17.55 -29.41
N GLY A 352 2.77 -16.69 -28.55
CA GLY A 352 2.32 -17.05 -27.21
C GLY A 352 3.43 -16.91 -26.16
N GLU A 353 3.02 -16.63 -24.93
CA GLU A 353 3.93 -16.59 -23.77
C GLU A 353 4.44 -18.01 -23.45
N GLU A 354 5.72 -18.14 -23.12
CA GLU A 354 6.30 -19.40 -22.65
C GLU A 354 5.95 -19.60 -21.17
N GLY A 355 5.44 -20.78 -20.80
CA GLY A 355 5.04 -21.07 -19.43
C GLY A 355 3.83 -20.23 -18.95
N SER A 356 3.72 -20.05 -17.62
CA SER A 356 2.61 -19.28 -17.05
C SER A 356 2.92 -17.77 -17.03
N PRO A 357 2.03 -16.90 -17.54
CA PRO A 357 2.26 -15.46 -17.52
C PRO A 357 2.07 -14.81 -16.14
N PHE A 358 1.56 -15.54 -15.15
CA PHE A 358 1.19 -14.99 -13.84
C PHE A 358 2.09 -15.46 -12.71
N LYS A 359 2.93 -16.48 -12.93
CA LYS A 359 3.82 -17.03 -11.90
C LYS A 359 5.18 -17.42 -12.47
N CYS A 360 6.19 -17.48 -11.61
CA CYS A 360 7.45 -18.16 -11.92
C CYS A 360 7.20 -19.68 -12.02
N ASP A 361 6.98 -20.20 -13.24
CA ASP A 361 6.61 -21.60 -13.45
C ASP A 361 7.84 -22.54 -13.44
N TRP A 362 8.30 -22.85 -12.24
CA TRP A 362 9.42 -23.78 -12.03
C TRP A 362 9.11 -25.22 -12.51
N LYS A 363 7.83 -25.64 -12.53
CA LYS A 363 7.43 -26.95 -13.07
C LYS A 363 7.61 -27.00 -14.58
N PHE A 364 7.33 -25.89 -15.28
CA PHE A 364 7.62 -25.76 -16.70
C PHE A 364 9.13 -25.82 -16.97
N LEU A 365 9.94 -25.08 -16.20
CA LEU A 365 11.39 -25.12 -16.34
C LEU A 365 11.96 -26.54 -16.13
N ALA A 366 11.45 -27.29 -15.14
CA ALA A 366 11.90 -28.66 -14.89
C ALA A 366 11.67 -29.59 -16.10
N ARG A 367 10.55 -29.43 -16.81
CA ARG A 367 10.29 -30.18 -18.05
C ARG A 367 11.23 -29.77 -19.17
N VAL A 368 11.48 -28.47 -19.33
CA VAL A 368 12.40 -27.96 -20.36
C VAL A 368 13.80 -28.51 -20.16
N VAL A 369 14.30 -28.55 -18.91
CA VAL A 369 15.63 -29.10 -18.59
C VAL A 369 15.70 -30.60 -18.86
N LYS A 370 14.71 -31.38 -18.38
CA LYS A 370 14.66 -32.84 -18.62
C LYS A 370 14.62 -33.19 -20.10
N ASN A 371 13.88 -32.42 -20.89
CA ASN A 371 13.77 -32.63 -22.34
C ASN A 371 15.07 -32.23 -23.08
N ALA A 372 15.82 -31.26 -22.57
CA ALA A 372 17.11 -30.89 -23.14
C ALA A 372 18.19 -31.95 -22.89
N GLU A 373 18.04 -32.77 -21.84
CA GLU A 373 18.97 -33.87 -21.52
C GLU A 373 18.69 -35.14 -22.32
N SER A 374 17.47 -35.34 -22.82
CA SER A 374 17.05 -36.57 -23.50
C SER A 374 17.23 -36.58 -25.02
N ASP A 375 17.75 -35.51 -25.64
CA ASP A 375 17.98 -35.33 -27.10
C ASP A 375 16.79 -35.69 -28.02
N ALA A 376 15.61 -35.94 -27.46
CA ALA A 376 14.42 -36.33 -28.20
C ALA A 376 13.72 -35.08 -28.76
N ALA A 377 13.83 -34.88 -30.07
CA ALA A 377 12.97 -33.96 -30.81
C ALA A 377 11.53 -34.49 -30.77
N VAL A 378 10.71 -33.98 -29.85
CA VAL A 378 9.28 -34.26 -29.83
C VAL A 378 8.52 -32.96 -29.63
N GLU A 379 7.47 -32.81 -30.42
CA GLU A 379 6.46 -31.77 -30.36
C GLU A 379 6.12 -31.48 -28.90
N ILE A 380 6.45 -30.28 -28.45
CA ILE A 380 5.82 -29.73 -27.24
C ILE A 380 4.35 -29.67 -27.64
N GLU A 381 3.52 -30.61 -27.15
CA GLU A 381 2.07 -30.54 -27.31
C GLU A 381 1.68 -29.09 -27.08
N GLU A 382 1.25 -28.46 -28.17
CA GLU A 382 0.88 -27.06 -28.15
C GLU A 382 -0.25 -26.91 -27.14
N ASP A 383 -0.08 -25.89 -26.32
CA ASP A 383 -1.13 -25.26 -25.55
C ASP A 383 -1.63 -26.00 -24.28
N ILE A 384 -1.13 -25.52 -23.14
CA ILE A 384 -2.10 -25.12 -22.10
C ILE A 384 -2.88 -23.94 -22.71
N THR A 385 -3.86 -24.24 -23.58
CA THR A 385 -4.74 -23.21 -24.15
C THR A 385 -5.39 -22.48 -22.99
N ALA A 386 -5.77 -21.23 -23.20
CA ALA A 386 -6.63 -20.52 -22.26
C ALA A 386 -7.93 -21.31 -21.94
N GLU A 387 -8.29 -22.28 -22.79
CA GLU A 387 -9.40 -23.22 -22.65
C GLU A 387 -9.12 -24.30 -21.60
N HIS A 388 -7.92 -24.88 -21.52
CA HIS A 388 -7.58 -25.85 -20.46
C HIS A 388 -7.59 -25.21 -19.05
N ILE A 389 -7.15 -23.95 -18.94
CA ILE A 389 -7.28 -23.15 -17.72
C ILE A 389 -8.76 -22.85 -17.41
N LEU A 390 -9.61 -22.71 -18.43
CA LEU A 390 -11.05 -22.51 -18.28
C LEU A 390 -11.77 -23.80 -17.86
N GLU A 391 -11.33 -24.95 -18.37
CA GLU A 391 -11.84 -26.29 -18.03
C GLU A 391 -11.48 -26.67 -16.58
N GLU A 392 -10.23 -26.42 -16.15
CA GLU A 392 -9.82 -26.56 -14.74
C GLU A 392 -10.66 -25.64 -13.82
N LEU A 393 -11.02 -24.44 -14.27
CA LEU A 393 -11.88 -23.52 -13.51
C LEU A 393 -13.34 -23.99 -13.44
N LYS A 394 -13.89 -24.61 -14.48
CA LYS A 394 -15.23 -25.22 -14.43
C LYS A 394 -15.26 -26.36 -13.43
N GLN A 395 -14.24 -27.23 -13.42
CA GLN A 395 -14.17 -28.36 -12.50
C GLN A 395 -13.99 -27.96 -11.03
N VAL A 396 -13.27 -26.87 -10.74
CA VAL A 396 -13.15 -26.33 -9.37
C VAL A 396 -14.47 -25.68 -8.92
N ASN A 397 -15.15 -24.93 -9.79
CA ASN A 397 -16.41 -24.28 -9.48
C ASN A 397 -17.59 -25.28 -9.35
N GLU A 398 -17.57 -26.39 -10.10
CA GLU A 398 -18.52 -27.50 -9.95
C GLU A 398 -18.31 -28.27 -8.64
N LYS A 399 -17.06 -28.44 -8.18
CA LYS A 399 -16.75 -29.03 -6.87
C LYS A 399 -17.14 -28.13 -5.70
N GLU A 400 -17.04 -26.81 -5.85
CA GLU A 400 -17.51 -25.85 -4.83
C GLU A 400 -19.04 -25.72 -4.79
N THR A 401 -19.72 -25.83 -5.94
CA THR A 401 -21.19 -25.73 -6.03
C THR A 401 -21.92 -27.05 -5.73
N ALA A 402 -21.23 -28.21 -5.79
CA ALA A 402 -21.74 -29.50 -5.33
C ALA A 402 -21.81 -29.62 -3.80
N ILE A 403 -21.21 -28.69 -3.05
CA ILE A 403 -21.39 -28.57 -1.61
C ILE A 403 -22.75 -27.90 -1.34
N LYS A 404 -23.81 -28.71 -1.31
CA LYS A 404 -25.13 -28.27 -0.82
C LYS A 404 -24.99 -27.65 0.58
N PRO A 405 -25.80 -26.64 0.94
CA PRO A 405 -25.67 -25.93 2.20
C PRO A 405 -26.07 -26.85 3.36
N ALA A 406 -25.09 -27.57 3.91
CA ALA A 406 -25.24 -28.28 5.16
C ALA A 406 -25.41 -27.25 6.27
N THR A 407 -26.54 -27.34 6.94
CA THR A 407 -26.97 -26.50 8.06
C THR A 407 -25.86 -26.30 9.08
N HIS A 408 -25.62 -25.04 9.43
CA HIS A 408 -24.69 -24.64 10.48
C HIS A 408 -25.00 -25.36 11.80
N LYS A 409 -24.22 -26.39 12.12
CA LYS A 409 -23.91 -26.75 13.50
C LYS A 409 -22.46 -26.40 13.74
N LEU A 410 -22.23 -25.32 14.50
CA LEU A 410 -20.91 -24.96 15.00
C LEU A 410 -20.36 -26.13 15.82
N LYS A 411 -19.37 -26.83 15.26
CA LYS A 411 -18.48 -27.70 16.02
C LYS A 411 -17.14 -26.99 16.16
N SER A 412 -16.93 -26.50 17.39
CA SER A 412 -15.67 -26.29 18.10
C SER A 412 -14.35 -26.32 17.32
N ASN A 413 -13.69 -25.17 17.29
CA ASN A 413 -12.23 -24.96 17.32
C ASN A 413 -11.34 -26.13 16.87
N LYS A 414 -11.10 -26.23 15.56
CA LYS A 414 -9.82 -26.70 15.04
C LYS A 414 -9.04 -25.47 14.61
N SER A 415 -7.85 -25.30 15.18
CA SER A 415 -6.94 -24.19 14.92
C SER A 415 -6.73 -23.98 13.43
N VAL A 416 -6.94 -22.73 13.02
CA VAL A 416 -6.83 -22.16 11.69
C VAL A 416 -5.36 -22.19 11.22
N TYR A 417 -5.19 -22.31 9.91
CA TYR A 417 -3.94 -22.24 9.11
C TYR A 417 -3.16 -23.55 8.87
N GLU A 418 -3.79 -24.53 8.20
CA GLU A 418 -3.02 -25.42 7.33
C GLU A 418 -2.67 -24.64 6.05
N CYS A 419 -1.42 -24.20 5.94
CA CYS A 419 -0.88 -23.72 4.67
C CYS A 419 -0.83 -24.92 3.71
N PRO A 420 -1.48 -24.90 2.54
CA PRO A 420 -1.41 -26.02 1.62
C PRO A 420 0.05 -26.29 1.29
N VAL A 421 0.54 -27.48 1.65
CA VAL A 421 1.91 -27.92 1.36
C VAL A 421 1.98 -28.21 -0.14
N LEU A 422 2.22 -27.15 -0.91
CA LEU A 422 2.39 -27.25 -2.36
C LEU A 422 3.78 -27.85 -2.66
N PRO A 423 3.88 -28.79 -3.61
CA PRO A 423 5.14 -29.45 -3.93
C PRO A 423 6.17 -28.44 -4.48
N SER A 424 7.34 -28.40 -3.86
CA SER A 424 8.49 -27.63 -4.33
C SER A 424 9.21 -28.37 -5.46
N TYR A 425 9.31 -27.77 -6.63
CA TYR A 425 10.08 -28.30 -7.77
C TYR A 425 11.57 -27.94 -7.74
N VAL A 426 11.99 -27.20 -6.71
CA VAL A 426 13.25 -26.46 -6.70
C VAL A 426 13.90 -26.53 -5.31
N ARG A 427 15.24 -26.60 -5.28
CA ARG A 427 16.05 -26.58 -4.06
C ARG A 427 17.21 -25.60 -4.23
N PHE A 428 17.48 -24.78 -3.21
CA PHE A 428 18.68 -23.96 -3.18
C PHE A 428 19.93 -24.82 -2.95
N GLN A 429 20.95 -24.65 -3.79
CA GLN A 429 22.14 -25.50 -3.83
C GLN A 429 22.91 -25.60 -2.48
N ASN A 430 22.83 -24.57 -1.61
CA ASN A 430 23.72 -24.48 -0.43
C ASN A 430 23.03 -24.20 0.92
N VAL A 431 21.69 -24.20 1.00
CA VAL A 431 21.00 -23.86 2.28
C VAL A 431 20.90 -25.05 3.23
N LEU A 432 21.09 -26.29 2.74
CA LEU A 432 20.87 -27.52 3.51
C LEU A 432 22.12 -28.38 3.76
N ALA A 433 23.33 -27.90 3.47
CA ALA A 433 24.55 -28.68 3.75
C ALA A 433 24.87 -28.87 5.25
N LYS A 434 24.05 -28.34 6.17
CA LYS A 434 24.24 -28.47 7.63
C LYS A 434 23.10 -29.10 8.43
N SER A 435 21.99 -29.48 7.80
CA SER A 435 20.93 -30.24 8.47
C SER A 435 20.88 -31.65 7.88
N GLY A 436 21.59 -32.58 8.52
CA GLY A 436 21.50 -34.01 8.25
C GLY A 436 20.12 -34.54 8.60
N SER A 437 19.19 -34.42 7.66
CA SER A 437 17.97 -35.22 7.63
C SER A 437 17.57 -35.37 6.17
N GLU A 438 17.96 -36.49 5.57
CA GLU A 438 17.34 -37.03 4.37
C GLU A 438 15.88 -37.32 4.71
N LEU A 439 15.01 -36.34 4.49
CA LEU A 439 13.59 -36.60 4.37
C LEU A 439 13.32 -36.86 2.89
N GLU A 440 13.30 -38.14 2.54
CA GLU A 440 12.82 -38.64 1.26
C GLU A 440 11.41 -38.07 1.02
N THR A 441 11.20 -37.34 -0.08
CA THR A 441 9.86 -36.91 -0.48
C THR A 441 9.39 -37.75 -1.67
N GLU A 442 8.26 -38.43 -1.47
CA GLU A 442 7.60 -39.49 -2.23
C GLU A 442 7.12 -39.15 -3.66
N THR A 443 7.78 -38.27 -4.40
CA THR A 443 7.46 -38.07 -5.82
C THR A 443 8.75 -38.06 -6.62
N GLY A 444 8.96 -39.07 -7.47
CA GLY A 444 10.14 -39.29 -8.32
C GLY A 444 10.39 -38.22 -9.40
N VAL A 445 10.41 -36.95 -9.00
CA VAL A 445 10.79 -35.82 -9.83
C VAL A 445 12.06 -35.23 -9.23
N ASP A 446 13.19 -35.38 -9.91
CA ASP A 446 14.44 -34.71 -9.58
C ASP A 446 14.18 -33.20 -9.44
N LYS A 447 14.42 -32.67 -8.24
CA LYS A 447 14.23 -31.25 -7.95
C LYS A 447 15.34 -30.46 -8.63
N LEU A 448 14.99 -29.34 -9.25
CA LEU A 448 15.97 -28.46 -9.87
C LEU A 448 16.81 -27.77 -8.79
N GLU A 449 18.14 -27.86 -8.93
CA GLU A 449 19.05 -27.06 -8.10
C GLU A 449 19.16 -25.64 -8.64
N ILE A 450 18.93 -24.65 -7.78
CA ILE A 450 19.02 -23.23 -8.14
C ILE A 450 19.99 -22.47 -7.24
N ILE A 451 20.45 -21.34 -7.77
CA ILE A 451 21.20 -20.32 -7.05
C ILE A 451 20.46 -18.98 -7.12
N PRO A 452 20.38 -18.24 -6.01
CA PRO A 452 19.82 -16.89 -6.04
C PRO A 452 20.83 -15.94 -6.66
N VAL A 453 20.33 -15.06 -7.52
CA VAL A 453 21.14 -14.11 -8.27
C VAL A 453 20.54 -12.71 -8.24
N ARG A 454 21.42 -11.72 -8.20
CA ARG A 454 21.11 -10.33 -8.50
C ARG A 454 21.42 -10.08 -9.96
N LEU A 455 20.49 -9.46 -10.68
CA LEU A 455 20.60 -9.09 -12.08
C LEU A 455 20.68 -7.57 -12.20
N ASN A 456 21.71 -7.05 -12.84
CA ASN A 456 21.88 -5.62 -13.11
C ASN A 456 21.86 -5.40 -14.62
N PHE A 457 20.90 -4.60 -15.10
CA PHE A 457 20.73 -4.37 -16.53
C PHE A 457 21.85 -3.47 -17.05
N VAL A 458 22.49 -3.92 -18.13
CA VAL A 458 23.50 -3.14 -18.84
C VAL A 458 22.83 -2.13 -19.76
N GLN A 459 21.63 -2.43 -20.23
CA GLN A 459 20.89 -1.59 -21.17
C GLN A 459 19.71 -0.88 -20.49
N ARG A 460 19.15 0.12 -21.18
CA ARG A 460 17.90 0.75 -20.76
C ARG A 460 16.77 -0.28 -20.71
N GLY A 461 16.16 -0.41 -19.54
CA GLY A 461 15.02 -1.27 -19.29
C GLY A 461 14.85 -1.51 -17.79
N SER A 462 13.65 -1.88 -17.38
CA SER A 462 13.39 -2.38 -16.03
C SER A 462 12.82 -3.79 -16.17
N PRO A 463 13.36 -4.78 -15.45
CA PRO A 463 12.68 -6.05 -15.31
C PRO A 463 11.36 -5.86 -14.55
N SER A 464 10.42 -6.79 -14.74
CA SER A 464 9.19 -6.90 -13.96
C SER A 464 8.97 -8.36 -13.60
N ALA A 465 8.56 -8.65 -12.37
CA ALA A 465 8.22 -10.01 -11.96
C ALA A 465 6.81 -10.42 -12.46
N PRO A 466 6.59 -11.68 -12.89
CA PRO A 466 7.60 -12.67 -13.22
C PRO A 466 8.26 -12.36 -14.57
N ALA A 467 9.60 -12.44 -14.66
CA ALA A 467 10.33 -12.33 -15.93
C ALA A 467 11.20 -13.58 -16.16
N HIS A 468 11.47 -13.87 -17.44
CA HIS A 468 12.24 -15.02 -17.88
C HIS A 468 13.73 -14.67 -17.97
N ILE A 469 14.59 -15.58 -17.50
CA ILE A 469 16.05 -15.48 -17.58
C ILE A 469 16.56 -16.56 -18.53
N TYR A 470 17.26 -16.12 -19.57
CA TYR A 470 17.84 -16.97 -20.59
C TYR A 470 19.37 -16.95 -20.52
N ARG A 471 19.99 -18.10 -20.79
CA ARG A 471 21.43 -18.25 -21.03
C ARG A 471 21.81 -17.56 -22.34
N LEU A 472 23.01 -16.96 -22.38
CA LEU A 472 23.53 -16.41 -23.64
C LEU A 472 23.73 -17.51 -24.68
N PRO A 473 23.25 -17.31 -25.92
CA PRO A 473 23.61 -18.17 -27.05
C PRO A 473 25.11 -18.17 -27.33
N GLU A 474 25.60 -19.25 -27.92
CA GLU A 474 26.99 -19.33 -28.39
C GLU A 474 27.25 -18.27 -29.47
N GLY A 475 28.41 -17.60 -29.42
CA GLY A 475 28.76 -16.53 -30.35
C GLY A 475 28.06 -15.18 -30.12
N PHE A 476 27.29 -15.01 -29.02
CA PHE A 476 26.65 -13.73 -28.71
C PHE A 476 27.66 -12.62 -28.39
N ASP A 477 27.68 -11.55 -29.20
CA ASP A 477 28.58 -10.41 -29.01
C ASP A 477 28.10 -9.45 -27.91
N ILE A 478 28.66 -9.64 -26.71
CA ILE A 478 28.40 -8.80 -25.53
C ILE A 478 28.88 -7.36 -25.75
N ALA A 479 30.01 -7.15 -26.44
CA ALA A 479 30.64 -5.84 -26.57
C ALA A 479 29.79 -4.89 -27.43
N LYS A 480 29.15 -5.43 -28.48
CA LYS A 480 28.18 -4.69 -29.30
C LYS A 480 27.03 -4.12 -28.47
N HIS A 481 26.56 -4.89 -27.49
CA HIS A 481 25.37 -4.56 -26.69
C HIS A 481 25.63 -3.81 -25.38
N LYS A 482 26.91 -3.54 -25.02
CA LYS A 482 27.33 -2.79 -23.83
C LYS A 482 27.33 -1.26 -23.99
N LYS A 483 27.21 -0.71 -25.20
CA LYS A 483 27.37 0.74 -25.44
C LYS A 483 26.20 1.55 -24.89
N HIS A 484 26.37 2.10 -23.67
CA HIS A 484 25.37 2.90 -22.93
C HIS A 484 24.90 4.20 -23.61
N ASN A 485 25.64 4.74 -24.61
CA ASN A 485 25.44 6.11 -25.11
C ASN A 485 24.88 6.23 -26.53
N LYS A 486 24.63 5.14 -27.24
CA LYS A 486 23.90 5.19 -28.51
C LYS A 486 22.58 4.48 -28.32
N ILE A 487 21.50 5.13 -28.73
CA ILE A 487 20.21 4.47 -29.00
C ILE A 487 20.52 3.47 -30.12
N THR A 488 21.01 2.29 -29.77
CA THR A 488 21.18 1.20 -30.71
C THR A 488 19.81 0.54 -30.80
N ASP A 489 19.12 0.73 -31.92
CA ASP A 489 17.89 0.03 -32.30
C ASP A 489 18.11 -1.47 -32.55
N ASP A 490 19.31 -1.99 -32.25
CA ASP A 490 19.65 -3.40 -32.32
C ASP A 490 18.82 -4.20 -31.28
N LYS A 491 17.64 -4.62 -31.72
CA LYS A 491 16.72 -5.49 -30.98
C LYS A 491 17.39 -6.85 -30.78
N ILE A 492 17.68 -7.18 -29.52
CA ILE A 492 18.16 -8.53 -29.16
C ILE A 492 16.99 -9.50 -29.37
N VAL A 493 17.19 -10.49 -30.23
CA VAL A 493 16.23 -11.56 -30.48
C VAL A 493 16.15 -12.45 -29.23
N CYS A 494 14.94 -12.84 -28.83
CA CYS A 494 14.74 -13.77 -27.73
C CYS A 494 15.35 -15.14 -28.07
N PRO A 495 16.19 -15.72 -27.19
CA PRO A 495 16.67 -17.09 -27.35
C PRO A 495 15.54 -18.13 -27.40
N PRO A 496 15.79 -19.34 -27.94
CA PRO A 496 14.83 -20.43 -27.87
C PRO A 496 14.61 -20.90 -26.43
N THR A 497 13.49 -21.63 -26.22
CA THR A 497 13.05 -22.10 -24.91
C THR A 497 14.12 -22.94 -24.18
N ASN A 498 14.97 -23.66 -24.90
CA ASN A 498 16.06 -24.48 -24.34
C ASN A 498 17.13 -23.64 -23.60
N HIS A 499 17.20 -22.34 -23.86
CA HIS A 499 18.10 -21.43 -23.13
C HIS A 499 17.47 -20.89 -21.86
N LEU A 500 16.21 -21.19 -21.54
CA LEU A 500 15.57 -20.74 -20.31
C LEU A 500 16.26 -21.40 -19.11
N ILE A 501 16.78 -20.60 -18.19
CA ILE A 501 17.55 -21.07 -17.02
C ILE A 501 16.98 -20.59 -15.69
N GLY A 502 15.95 -19.74 -15.68
CA GLY A 502 15.41 -19.23 -14.43
C GLY A 502 14.38 -18.12 -14.59
N PHE A 503 13.99 -17.58 -13.45
CA PHE A 503 12.97 -16.54 -13.36
C PHE A 503 13.38 -15.42 -12.40
N VAL A 504 12.89 -14.22 -12.69
CA VAL A 504 12.95 -13.05 -11.81
C VAL A 504 11.75 -13.08 -10.87
N THR A 505 12.01 -13.11 -9.56
CA THR A 505 11.00 -13.06 -8.50
C THR A 505 10.62 -11.63 -8.16
N THR A 506 11.60 -10.73 -8.13
CA THR A 506 11.40 -9.30 -7.83
C THR A 506 12.22 -8.45 -8.80
N GLY A 507 11.58 -7.53 -9.53
CA GLY A 507 12.26 -6.73 -10.53
C GLY A 507 11.67 -5.33 -10.63
N THR A 508 12.50 -4.32 -10.43
CA THR A 508 12.13 -2.90 -10.52
C THR A 508 13.35 -2.04 -10.89
N TYR A 509 13.18 -0.71 -10.97
CA TYR A 509 14.30 0.20 -11.16
C TYR A 509 14.98 0.46 -9.82
N ASN A 510 16.27 0.11 -9.70
CA ASN A 510 17.02 0.29 -8.47
C ASN A 510 17.53 1.73 -8.35
N LEU A 511 17.01 2.44 -7.34
CA LEU A 511 17.36 3.84 -7.10
C LEU A 511 18.77 4.04 -6.52
N MET A 512 19.33 3.01 -5.87
CA MET A 512 20.70 3.04 -5.33
C MET A 512 21.74 2.91 -6.44
N GLU A 513 21.51 2.05 -7.41
CA GLU A 513 22.43 1.77 -8.52
C GLU A 513 22.16 2.65 -9.77
N GLY A 514 20.95 3.20 -9.91
CA GLY A 514 20.58 4.07 -11.03
C GLY A 514 20.30 3.33 -12.34
N ASN A 515 20.02 2.03 -12.29
CA ASN A 515 19.69 1.17 -13.43
C ASN A 515 18.55 0.21 -13.08
N GLY A 516 18.06 -0.53 -14.08
CA GLY A 516 17.10 -1.61 -13.83
C GLY A 516 17.80 -2.79 -13.18
N SER A 517 17.31 -3.23 -12.02
CA SER A 517 17.87 -4.40 -11.34
C SER A 517 16.78 -5.39 -11.00
N ALA A 518 17.16 -6.64 -10.79
CA ALA A 518 16.26 -7.72 -10.44
C ALA A 518 16.91 -8.67 -9.44
N VAL A 519 16.08 -9.30 -8.64
CA VAL A 519 16.40 -10.47 -7.84
C VAL A 519 15.65 -11.64 -8.45
N GLY A 520 16.35 -12.76 -8.60
CA GLY A 520 15.77 -13.97 -9.16
C GLY A 520 16.59 -15.19 -8.81
N SER A 521 16.24 -16.30 -9.42
CA SER A 521 16.96 -17.56 -9.26
C SER A 521 17.22 -18.19 -10.63
N ILE A 522 18.41 -18.78 -10.78
CA ILE A 522 18.82 -19.49 -11.99
C ILE A 522 19.28 -20.91 -11.64
N LEU A 523 19.29 -21.81 -12.61
CA LEU A 523 19.82 -23.16 -12.47
C LEU A 523 21.28 -23.12 -12.00
N ALA A 524 21.62 -23.97 -11.03
CA ALA A 524 22.97 -24.08 -10.46
C ALA A 524 24.05 -24.48 -11.48
N THR A 525 23.67 -25.18 -12.54
CA THR A 525 24.53 -25.58 -13.66
C THR A 525 24.93 -24.42 -14.57
N SER A 526 24.30 -23.25 -14.41
CA SER A 526 24.55 -22.07 -15.25
C SER A 526 25.94 -21.50 -15.02
N LYS A 527 26.70 -21.31 -16.10
CA LYS A 527 28.04 -20.71 -16.09
C LYS A 527 28.02 -19.30 -16.71
N GLY A 528 28.93 -18.44 -16.25
CA GLY A 528 29.15 -17.09 -16.78
C GLY A 528 28.75 -15.97 -15.82
N HIS A 529 28.66 -14.74 -16.35
CA HIS A 529 28.28 -13.54 -15.58
C HIS A 529 27.22 -12.68 -16.28
N TYR A 530 26.77 -13.11 -17.47
CA TYR A 530 25.78 -12.41 -18.26
C TYR A 530 24.61 -13.34 -18.54
N CYS A 531 23.42 -12.75 -18.66
CA CYS A 531 22.20 -13.43 -19.05
C CYS A 531 21.33 -12.47 -19.88
N LEU A 532 20.35 -13.05 -20.57
CA LEU A 532 19.32 -12.30 -21.27
C LEU A 532 18.02 -12.36 -20.46
N VAL A 533 17.36 -11.22 -20.28
CA VAL A 533 16.14 -11.12 -19.48
C VAL A 533 15.00 -10.59 -20.35
N ARG A 534 13.84 -11.23 -20.27
CA ARG A 534 12.62 -10.83 -20.99
C ARG A 534 11.44 -10.75 -20.03
N ASN A 535 10.73 -9.64 -20.05
CA ASN A 535 9.49 -9.49 -19.30
C ASN A 535 8.36 -10.29 -19.95
N VAL A 536 7.52 -10.91 -19.14
CA VAL A 536 6.25 -11.47 -19.60
C VAL A 536 5.39 -10.37 -20.22
N GLY A 537 4.72 -10.67 -21.33
CA GLY A 537 3.95 -9.65 -22.05
C GLY A 537 4.76 -8.82 -23.05
N SER A 538 6.09 -8.99 -23.09
CA SER A 538 6.99 -8.26 -23.99
C SER A 538 7.84 -9.20 -24.83
N ALA A 539 8.08 -8.80 -26.09
CA ALA A 539 9.02 -9.45 -27.00
C ALA A 539 10.46 -8.91 -26.88
N THR A 540 10.67 -7.86 -26.08
CA THR A 540 11.98 -7.22 -25.96
C THR A 540 12.85 -7.95 -24.95
N THR A 541 13.99 -8.46 -25.40
CA THR A 541 15.01 -9.08 -24.55
C THR A 541 16.12 -8.07 -24.24
N ARG A 542 16.63 -8.09 -23.02
CA ARG A 542 17.66 -7.16 -22.54
C ARG A 542 18.85 -7.91 -21.96
N LEU A 543 20.05 -7.36 -22.14
CA LEU A 543 21.26 -7.90 -21.55
C LEU A 543 21.39 -7.46 -20.08
N ALA A 544 21.59 -8.42 -19.19
CA ALA A 544 21.87 -8.19 -17.78
C ALA A 544 23.16 -8.90 -17.36
N LYS A 545 23.89 -8.30 -16.43
CA LYS A 545 24.97 -8.95 -15.69
C LYS A 545 24.36 -9.58 -14.44
N TRP A 546 24.72 -10.81 -14.10
CA TRP A 546 24.25 -11.46 -12.89
C TRP A 546 25.39 -11.76 -11.93
N GLU A 547 25.07 -11.67 -10.64
CA GLU A 547 25.99 -11.94 -9.52
C GLU A 547 25.29 -12.85 -8.52
N LYS A 548 26.00 -13.87 -8.03
CA LYS A 548 25.45 -14.83 -7.06
C LYS A 548 25.24 -14.12 -5.72
N ILE A 549 24.04 -14.26 -5.15
CA ILE A 549 23.75 -13.79 -3.80
C ILE A 549 24.20 -14.91 -2.84
N THR A 550 25.09 -14.58 -1.92
CA THR A 550 25.42 -15.48 -0.80
C THR A 550 24.31 -15.38 0.23
N LEU A 551 23.61 -16.49 0.44
CA LEU A 551 22.58 -16.63 1.47
C LEU A 551 23.18 -16.64 2.87
#